data_AF-A0AAU7LFW2-F1
#
_entry.id   AF-A0AAU7LFW2-F1
#
_cell.length_a   1.000
_cell.length_b   1.000
_cell.length_c   1.000
_cell.angle_alpha   90.00
_cell.angle_beta   90.00
_cell.angle_gamma   90.00
#
_symmetry.space_group_name_H-M   'P 1'
#
loop_
_entity.id
_entity.type
_entity.pdbx_description
1 polymer ?
#
loop_
_entity_poly.entity_id
_entity_poly.type
_entity_poly.pdbx_seq_one_letter_code
_entity_poly.pdbx_strand_id
1 'polypeptide(L)'
;MLKNLEISSLKADLANVESLLATRQQDDDPIGWYQFSQRKSQLQEAIQALAAQDCNHAAIALYFGGKPVVGSRGIDATFAGRAIDTFQAIVAKRYATAAEGKVLKDRGRVPKKPDASLLVTEVARGSFGFVLEEAAKIEQEQLLDTPLKRSVEEVTTLIRDLVKNDIEDAAEFLDERILISLREFFALLDESGATMRIVEGDTDFQLDREDISIAREKTDTLALEESQRWEYGVLYITPDSQRFELEVAPPGQVVKGRVDRDLLARLRLNQDQELRKFLGAKVRANLAVKDVRSVGRQVRSTFTLMDIQAT
;
A
#
# COMPACT_ATOMS: atom_id res chain seq x y z
N MET A 1 14.03 7.72 11.75
CA MET A 1 13.33 8.78 10.99
C MET A 1 13.17 8.39 9.53
N LEU A 2 11.96 8.62 8.98
CA LEU A 2 11.65 8.42 7.57
C LEU A 2 12.48 9.33 6.67
N LYS A 3 13.10 8.73 5.63
CA LYS A 3 13.92 9.42 4.63
C LYS A 3 13.26 10.70 4.11
N ASN A 4 11.99 10.66 3.71
CA ASN A 4 11.33 11.84 3.14
C ASN A 4 10.95 12.92 4.17
N LEU A 5 10.77 12.56 5.44
CA LEU A 5 10.61 13.56 6.50
C LEU A 5 11.95 14.26 6.79
N GLU A 6 13.05 13.51 6.84
CA GLU A 6 14.39 14.09 7.02
C GLU A 6 14.75 15.00 5.86
N ILE A 7 14.56 14.53 4.62
CA ILE A 7 14.81 15.34 3.42
C ILE A 7 13.96 16.61 3.45
N SER A 8 12.69 16.53 3.84
CA SER A 8 11.82 17.72 3.95
C SER A 8 12.30 18.69 5.03
N SER A 9 12.74 18.19 6.18
CA SER A 9 13.32 19.02 7.25
C SER A 9 14.60 19.71 6.79
N LEU A 10 15.51 18.97 6.15
CA LEU A 10 16.76 19.52 5.62
C LEU A 10 16.52 20.55 4.50
N LYS A 11 15.49 20.34 3.67
CA LYS A 11 15.07 21.34 2.65
C LYS A 11 14.52 22.60 3.29
N ALA A 12 13.75 22.50 4.37
CA ALA A 12 13.28 23.67 5.11
C ALA A 12 14.44 24.45 5.75
N ASP A 13 15.41 23.75 6.35
CA ASP A 13 16.64 24.35 6.87
C ASP A 13 17.46 25.02 5.77
N LEU A 14 17.57 24.37 4.60
CA LEU A 14 18.26 24.91 3.44
C LEU A 14 17.60 26.21 2.96
N ALA A 15 16.27 26.25 2.84
CA ALA A 15 15.54 27.44 2.45
C ALA A 15 15.73 28.60 3.45
N ASN A 16 15.78 28.30 4.76
CA ASN A 16 16.09 29.29 5.78
C ASN A 16 17.51 29.85 5.63
N VAL A 17 18.51 28.99 5.41
CA VAL A 17 19.90 29.40 5.18
C VAL A 17 20.04 30.23 3.89
N GLU A 18 19.32 29.86 2.83
CA GLU A 18 19.29 30.63 1.58
C GLU A 18 18.68 32.02 1.78
N SER A 19 17.62 32.14 2.58
CA SER A 19 17.06 33.44 2.95
C SER A 19 18.06 34.31 3.73
N LEU A 20 18.81 33.72 4.67
CA LEU A 20 19.85 34.42 5.42
C LEU A 20 21.01 34.88 4.53
N LEU A 21 21.39 34.08 3.54
CA LEU A 21 22.40 34.43 2.53
C LEU A 21 21.91 35.51 1.57
N ALA A 22 20.62 35.52 1.20
CA ALA A 22 20.07 36.55 0.31
C ALA A 22 20.18 37.97 0.90
N THR A 23 20.18 38.07 2.22
CA THR A 23 20.32 39.35 2.95
C THR A 23 21.76 39.72 3.30
N ARG A 24 22.75 38.87 2.96
CA ARG A 24 24.16 39.06 3.31
C ARG A 24 25.05 39.04 2.09
N GLN A 25 25.91 40.03 1.96
CA GLN A 25 26.94 40.06 0.93
C GLN A 25 28.31 39.79 1.55
N GLN A 26 29.21 39.21 0.76
CA GLN A 26 30.57 38.88 1.18
C GLN A 26 31.34 40.12 1.67
N ASP A 27 31.02 41.30 1.15
CA ASP A 27 31.68 42.56 1.51
C ASP A 27 31.14 43.19 2.81
N ASP A 28 29.92 42.84 3.25
CA ASP A 28 29.26 43.41 4.43
C ASP A 28 29.41 42.52 5.67
N ASP A 29 29.28 41.20 5.49
CA ASP A 29 29.50 40.19 6.54
C ASP A 29 30.28 38.99 5.98
N PRO A 30 31.61 39.10 5.80
CA PRO A 30 32.43 38.06 5.20
C PRO A 30 32.38 36.73 5.97
N ILE A 31 32.31 36.82 7.31
CA ILE A 31 32.30 35.65 8.19
C ILE A 31 30.94 34.96 8.14
N GLY A 32 29.85 35.71 8.29
CA GLY A 32 28.49 35.16 8.21
C GLY A 32 28.20 34.58 6.83
N TRP A 33 28.59 35.28 5.76
CA TRP A 33 28.46 34.76 4.40
C TRP A 33 29.21 33.43 4.22
N TYR A 34 30.46 33.34 4.71
CA TYR A 34 31.24 32.09 4.65
C TYR A 34 30.58 30.96 5.46
N GLN A 35 30.17 31.22 6.70
CA GLN A 35 29.54 30.23 7.58
C GLN A 35 28.23 29.69 6.99
N PHE A 36 27.34 30.56 6.50
CA PHE A 36 26.08 30.13 5.89
C PHE A 36 26.30 29.43 4.55
N SER A 37 27.31 29.82 3.76
CA SER A 37 27.67 29.13 2.52
C SER A 37 28.19 27.71 2.79
N GLN A 38 29.02 27.52 3.82
CA GLN A 38 29.45 26.20 4.28
C GLN A 38 28.26 25.37 4.75
N ARG A 39 27.38 25.95 5.57
CA ARG A 39 26.16 25.26 6.04
C ARG A 39 25.26 24.86 4.88
N LYS A 40 25.12 25.73 3.86
CA LYS A 40 24.38 25.43 2.63
C LYS A 40 24.95 24.18 1.93
N SER A 41 26.26 24.11 1.71
CA SER A 41 26.92 22.95 1.09
C SER A 41 26.65 21.67 1.89
N GLN A 42 26.83 21.72 3.22
CA GLN A 42 26.59 20.58 4.10
C GLN A 42 25.14 20.07 4.03
N LEU A 43 24.16 20.98 4.02
CA LEU A 43 22.75 20.62 3.91
C LEU A 43 22.44 20.00 2.54
N GLN A 44 23.02 20.54 1.46
CA GLN A 44 22.86 19.99 0.11
C GLN A 44 23.47 18.59 -0.02
N GLU A 45 24.67 18.38 0.53
CA GLU A 45 25.33 17.08 0.57
C GLU A 45 24.53 16.07 1.38
N ALA A 46 24.01 16.45 2.55
CA ALA A 46 23.16 15.59 3.38
C ALA A 46 21.86 15.19 2.66
N ILE A 47 21.21 16.13 1.96
CA ILE A 47 20.02 15.84 1.14
C ILE A 47 20.36 14.85 0.03
N GLN A 48 21.48 15.03 -0.67
CA GLN A 48 21.91 14.11 -1.73
C GLN A 48 22.26 12.73 -1.19
N ALA A 49 22.96 12.65 -0.05
CA ALA A 49 23.31 11.39 0.58
C ALA A 49 22.07 10.59 1.02
N LEU A 50 21.09 11.25 1.64
CA LEU A 50 19.82 10.62 2.02
C LEU A 50 19.00 10.22 0.79
N ALA A 51 18.96 11.08 -0.24
CA ALA A 51 18.27 10.77 -1.49
C ALA A 51 18.83 9.51 -2.17
N ALA A 52 20.14 9.26 -2.06
CA ALA A 52 20.84 8.12 -2.63
C ALA A 52 20.71 6.81 -1.81
N GLN A 53 20.17 6.85 -0.58
CA GLN A 53 19.95 5.64 0.22
C GLN A 53 18.67 4.91 -0.19
N ASP A 54 18.77 3.61 -0.40
CA ASP A 54 17.61 2.73 -0.62
C ASP A 54 16.98 2.33 0.73
N CYS A 55 15.69 2.61 0.90
CA CYS A 55 14.93 2.17 2.06
C CYS A 55 14.16 0.90 1.70
N ASN A 56 14.73 -0.28 1.97
CA ASN A 56 14.15 -1.56 1.54
C ASN A 56 13.22 -2.20 2.58
N HIS A 57 12.88 -1.50 3.65
CA HIS A 57 11.96 -1.95 4.72
C HIS A 57 10.74 -1.04 4.81
N ALA A 58 9.67 -1.51 5.46
CA ALA A 58 8.46 -0.72 5.61
C ALA A 58 8.65 0.41 6.61
N ALA A 59 8.36 1.64 6.20
CA ALA A 59 8.31 2.81 7.07
C ALA A 59 7.18 3.74 6.61
N ILE A 60 6.33 4.19 7.54
CA ILE A 60 5.22 5.10 7.24
C ILE A 60 4.96 6.03 8.42
N ALA A 61 4.70 7.31 8.15
CA ALA A 61 4.24 8.27 9.14
C ALA A 61 2.75 8.56 8.93
N LEU A 62 2.00 8.41 10.02
CA LEU A 62 0.59 8.75 10.10
C LEU A 62 0.44 9.97 11.00
N TYR A 63 0.05 11.09 10.43
CA TYR A 63 -0.25 12.31 11.14
C TYR A 63 -1.75 12.50 11.26
N PHE A 64 -2.21 12.90 12.43
CA PHE A 64 -3.61 13.18 12.70
C PHE A 64 -3.82 14.64 13.07
N GLY A 65 -5.01 15.14 12.74
CA GLY A 65 -5.50 16.46 13.11
C GLY A 65 -7.00 16.42 13.39
N GLY A 66 -7.63 17.59 13.44
CA GLY A 66 -9.06 17.71 13.75
C GLY A 66 -9.37 17.60 15.24
N LYS A 67 -10.59 17.13 15.59
CA LYS A 67 -11.05 17.11 16.99
C LYS A 67 -10.20 16.24 17.94
N PRO A 68 -9.65 15.08 17.55
CA PRO A 68 -8.91 14.23 18.49
C PRO A 68 -7.52 14.78 18.82
N VAL A 69 -7.10 15.89 18.21
CA VAL A 69 -5.76 16.48 18.38
C VAL A 69 -5.86 17.86 19.01
N VAL A 70 -5.09 18.07 20.09
CA VAL A 70 -5.02 19.34 20.82
C VAL A 70 -3.71 20.03 20.45
N GLY A 71 -3.71 20.74 19.31
CA GLY A 71 -2.55 21.50 18.82
C GLY A 71 -1.28 20.65 18.74
N SER A 72 -0.18 21.16 19.30
CA SER A 72 1.08 20.44 19.50
C SER A 72 1.25 19.86 20.92
N ARG A 73 0.17 19.82 21.72
CA ARG A 73 0.15 19.24 23.07
C ARG A 73 -0.11 17.73 23.13
N GLY A 74 -1.15 17.22 22.48
CA GLY A 74 -1.43 15.78 22.51
C GLY A 74 -2.47 15.32 21.50
N ILE A 75 -2.60 14.00 21.37
CA ILE A 75 -3.68 13.30 20.70
C ILE A 75 -4.46 12.48 21.73
N ASP A 76 -5.77 12.33 21.54
CA ASP A 76 -6.58 11.42 22.35
C ASP A 76 -6.02 9.99 22.26
N ALA A 77 -5.68 9.41 23.41
CA ALA A 77 -5.00 8.11 23.47
C ALA A 77 -5.88 6.96 22.96
N THR A 78 -7.20 7.05 23.17
CA THR A 78 -8.15 6.03 22.73
C THR A 78 -8.27 6.06 21.21
N PHE A 79 -8.39 7.26 20.63
CA PHE A 79 -8.39 7.47 19.19
C PHE A 79 -7.08 6.99 18.56
N ALA A 80 -5.93 7.41 19.10
CA ALA A 80 -4.61 7.03 18.60
C ALA A 80 -4.43 5.50 18.56
N GLY A 81 -4.76 4.82 19.67
CA GLY A 81 -4.66 3.36 19.75
C GLY A 81 -5.55 2.65 18.73
N ARG A 82 -6.80 3.10 18.58
CA ARG A 82 -7.74 2.53 17.60
C ARG A 82 -7.31 2.81 16.16
N ALA A 83 -6.81 4.00 15.85
CA ALA A 83 -6.36 4.38 14.52
C ALA A 83 -5.16 3.55 14.06
N ILE A 84 -4.18 3.36 14.96
CA ILE A 84 -3.04 2.48 14.70
C ILE A 84 -3.49 1.04 14.52
N ASP A 85 -4.35 0.51 15.40
CA ASP A 85 -4.80 -0.89 15.34
C ASP A 85 -5.59 -1.19 14.04
N THR A 86 -6.50 -0.31 13.66
CA THR A 86 -7.27 -0.43 12.42
C THR A 86 -6.38 -0.31 11.17
N PHE A 87 -5.43 0.63 11.14
CA PHE A 87 -4.44 0.69 10.05
C PHE A 87 -3.57 -0.58 9.98
N GLN A 88 -3.05 -1.03 11.11
CA GLN A 88 -2.25 -2.25 11.24
C GLN A 88 -3.05 -3.49 10.79
N ALA A 89 -4.36 -3.53 11.02
CA ALA A 89 -5.23 -4.60 10.54
C ALA A 89 -5.34 -4.61 9.01
N ILE A 90 -5.42 -3.44 8.36
CA ILE A 90 -5.43 -3.34 6.88
C ILE A 90 -4.11 -3.88 6.32
N VAL A 91 -2.97 -3.40 6.86
CA VAL A 91 -1.63 -3.86 6.44
C VAL A 91 -1.46 -5.36 6.63
N ALA A 92 -1.84 -5.90 7.79
CA ALA A 92 -1.72 -7.32 8.06
C ALA A 92 -2.57 -8.19 7.11
N LYS A 93 -3.78 -7.75 6.77
CA LYS A 93 -4.63 -8.44 5.80
C LYS A 93 -4.02 -8.39 4.41
N ARG A 94 -3.55 -7.22 3.98
CA ARG A 94 -2.88 -7.07 2.67
C ARG A 94 -1.62 -7.94 2.58
N TYR A 95 -0.78 -7.92 3.60
CA TYR A 95 0.42 -8.74 3.69
C TYR A 95 0.09 -10.22 3.57
N ALA A 96 -0.94 -10.70 4.26
CA ALA A 96 -1.34 -12.10 4.19
C ALA A 96 -1.86 -12.47 2.78
N THR A 97 -2.70 -11.64 2.16
CA THR A 97 -3.18 -11.84 0.78
C THR A 97 -2.01 -11.88 -0.21
N ALA A 98 -1.04 -10.98 -0.09
CA ALA A 98 0.15 -10.93 -0.93
C ALA A 98 1.09 -12.13 -0.71
N ALA A 99 1.29 -12.55 0.54
CA ALA A 99 2.20 -13.63 0.91
C ALA A 99 1.65 -15.03 0.57
N GLU A 100 0.33 -15.22 0.63
CA GLU A 100 -0.31 -16.51 0.33
C GLU A 100 -0.68 -16.65 -1.15
N GLY A 101 -0.83 -15.55 -1.89
CA GLY A 101 -1.27 -15.59 -3.29
C GLY A 101 -2.72 -16.06 -3.43
N LYS A 102 -3.49 -16.00 -2.35
CA LYS A 102 -4.90 -16.40 -2.25
C LYS A 102 -5.73 -15.25 -1.73
N VAL A 103 -6.98 -15.19 -2.18
CA VAL A 103 -8.01 -14.44 -1.46
C VAL A 103 -8.18 -15.09 -0.09
N LEU A 104 -8.03 -14.30 0.98
CA LEU A 104 -8.23 -14.78 2.33
C LEU A 104 -9.66 -15.28 2.50
N LYS A 105 -9.84 -16.46 3.09
CA LYS A 105 -11.17 -16.97 3.45
C LYS A 105 -11.90 -15.97 4.37
N ASP A 106 -13.21 -15.86 4.21
CA ASP A 106 -14.10 -14.93 4.95
C ASP A 106 -13.98 -15.05 6.47
N ARG A 107 -13.58 -16.24 6.97
CA ARG A 107 -13.45 -16.54 8.40
C ARG A 107 -12.11 -17.20 8.73
N GLY A 108 -11.57 -16.83 9.89
CA GLY A 108 -10.34 -17.42 10.45
C GLY A 108 -9.25 -16.40 10.79
N ARG A 109 -8.22 -16.85 11.52
CA ARG A 109 -7.06 -16.02 11.88
C ARG A 109 -6.33 -15.54 10.63
N VAL A 110 -5.83 -14.30 10.64
CA VAL A 110 -4.96 -13.78 9.58
C VAL A 110 -3.61 -14.53 9.68
N PRO A 111 -3.20 -15.27 8.64
CA PRO A 111 -1.92 -15.97 8.64
C PRO A 111 -0.77 -14.96 8.75
N LYS A 112 0.32 -15.35 9.43
CA LYS A 112 1.54 -14.53 9.57
C LYS A 112 1.33 -13.11 10.13
N LYS A 113 0.24 -12.88 10.88
CA LYS A 113 -0.04 -11.59 11.54
C LYS A 113 1.17 -11.03 12.33
N PRO A 114 1.97 -11.83 13.06
CA PRO A 114 3.16 -11.32 13.74
C PRO A 114 4.23 -10.78 12.78
N ASP A 115 4.39 -11.38 11.60
CA ASP A 115 5.37 -10.98 10.59
C ASP A 115 4.98 -9.69 9.86
N ALA A 116 3.73 -9.27 9.99
CA ALA A 116 3.21 -8.03 9.40
C ALA A 116 3.18 -6.85 10.40
N SER A 117 3.69 -7.02 11.62
CA SER A 117 3.62 -6.01 12.68
C SER A 117 4.58 -4.84 12.42
N LEU A 118 4.05 -3.62 12.49
CA LEU A 118 4.86 -2.40 12.55
C LEU A 118 5.06 -1.97 14.01
N LEU A 119 6.19 -1.34 14.30
CA LEU A 119 6.55 -0.77 15.59
C LEU A 119 6.37 0.74 15.53
N VAL A 120 5.78 1.32 16.58
CA VAL A 120 5.83 2.77 16.78
C VAL A 120 7.25 3.15 17.19
N THR A 121 8.01 3.80 16.31
CA THR A 121 9.42 4.16 16.56
C THR A 121 9.58 5.60 17.01
N GLU A 122 8.74 6.50 16.53
CA GLU A 122 8.81 7.92 16.85
C GLU A 122 7.43 8.59 16.92
N VAL A 123 7.38 9.74 17.61
CA VAL A 123 6.25 10.68 17.54
C VAL A 123 6.62 11.78 16.55
N ALA A 124 5.82 11.91 15.51
CA ALA A 124 6.07 12.87 14.45
C ALA A 124 5.64 14.30 14.88
N ARG A 125 6.41 15.34 14.50
CA ARG A 125 6.19 16.74 14.92
C ARG A 125 5.56 17.57 13.79
N GLY A 126 4.81 18.62 14.15
CA GLY A 126 4.11 19.53 13.21
C GLY A 126 2.57 19.33 13.21
N SER A 127 2.14 18.11 13.50
CA SER A 127 0.81 17.65 13.94
C SER A 127 1.04 16.34 14.73
N PHE A 128 0.12 15.87 15.57
CA PHE A 128 0.39 14.62 16.32
C PHE A 128 0.35 13.42 15.39
N GLY A 129 1.47 12.71 15.29
CA GLY A 129 1.56 11.52 14.47
C GLY A 129 2.51 10.47 15.03
N PHE A 130 2.48 9.32 14.39
CA PHE A 130 3.31 8.17 14.73
C PHE A 130 4.10 7.75 13.50
N VAL A 131 5.39 7.45 13.70
CA VAL A 131 6.20 6.75 12.72
C VAL A 131 6.10 5.27 13.03
N LEU A 132 5.66 4.49 12.04
CA LEU A 132 5.54 3.05 12.09
C LEU A 132 6.62 2.43 11.20
N GLU A 133 7.46 1.57 11.76
CA GLU A 133 8.53 0.89 11.04
C GLU A 133 8.44 -0.63 11.22
N GLU A 134 8.88 -1.38 10.22
CA GLU A 134 8.96 -2.84 10.30
C GLU A 134 9.78 -3.29 11.51
N ALA A 135 9.25 -4.28 12.25
CA ALA A 135 9.95 -4.90 13.38
C ALA A 135 11.18 -5.65 12.85
N ALA A 136 12.30 -4.95 12.75
CA ALA A 136 13.58 -5.43 12.28
C ALA A 136 13.91 -6.89 12.67
N LYS A 137 13.83 -7.80 11.70
CA LYS A 137 14.90 -8.79 11.50
C LYS A 137 15.84 -8.21 10.44
N ILE A 138 16.62 -7.21 10.83
CA ILE A 138 17.72 -6.68 9.99
C ILE A 138 18.83 -7.73 9.98
N GLU A 139 18.59 -8.82 9.27
CA GLU A 139 19.65 -9.70 8.81
C GLU A 139 20.09 -9.22 7.44
N GLN A 140 21.11 -8.36 7.45
CA GLN A 140 21.92 -7.92 6.30
C GLN A 140 21.18 -7.12 5.22
N GLU A 141 21.97 -6.37 4.47
CA GLU A 141 21.59 -5.52 3.34
C GLU A 141 20.69 -6.27 2.35
N GLN A 142 19.38 -6.20 2.55
CA GLN A 142 18.43 -6.70 1.57
C GLN A 142 18.45 -5.74 0.38
N LEU A 143 18.92 -6.22 -0.78
CA LEU A 143 18.89 -5.49 -2.05
C LEU A 143 17.47 -5.33 -2.62
N LEU A 144 16.49 -5.99 -2.01
CA LEU A 144 15.10 -6.04 -2.46
C LEU A 144 14.16 -5.57 -1.35
N ASP A 145 13.07 -4.93 -1.73
CA ASP A 145 12.00 -4.53 -0.81
C ASP A 145 11.44 -5.72 -0.04
N THR A 146 11.27 -5.54 1.27
CA THR A 146 10.57 -6.51 2.10
C THR A 146 9.13 -6.68 1.59
N PRO A 147 8.53 -7.87 1.75
CA PRO A 147 7.12 -8.06 1.44
C PRO A 147 6.20 -7.14 2.26
N LEU A 148 6.64 -6.72 3.47
CA LEU A 148 5.89 -5.78 4.30
C LEU A 148 5.95 -4.36 3.73
N LYS A 149 7.11 -3.92 3.23
CA LYS A 149 7.23 -2.62 2.54
C LYS A 149 6.23 -2.53 1.39
N ARG A 150 6.22 -3.52 0.50
CA ARG A 150 5.27 -3.57 -0.63
C ARG A 150 3.81 -3.54 -0.17
N SER A 151 3.50 -4.25 0.91
CA SER A 151 2.13 -4.26 1.47
C SER A 151 1.73 -2.90 2.00
N VAL A 152 2.65 -2.16 2.63
CA VAL A 152 2.42 -0.79 3.11
C VAL A 152 2.26 0.19 1.94
N GLU A 153 3.10 0.10 0.90
CA GLU A 153 2.97 0.91 -0.34
C GLU A 153 1.61 0.67 -1.04
N GLU A 154 1.18 -0.59 -1.14
CA GLU A 154 -0.11 -0.97 -1.72
C GLU A 154 -1.29 -0.45 -0.89
N VAL A 155 -1.22 -0.52 0.44
CA VAL A 155 -2.26 0.04 1.33
C VAL A 155 -2.31 1.57 1.24
N THR A 156 -1.16 2.23 1.21
CA THR A 156 -1.07 3.68 1.04
C THR A 156 -1.68 4.12 -0.28
N THR A 157 -1.38 3.39 -1.35
CA THR A 157 -1.94 3.63 -2.69
C THR A 157 -3.44 3.38 -2.71
N LEU A 158 -3.90 2.30 -2.09
CA LEU A 158 -5.32 1.99 -1.95
C LEU A 158 -6.10 3.11 -1.23
N ILE A 159 -5.58 3.61 -0.11
CA ILE A 159 -6.21 4.71 0.64
C ILE A 159 -6.27 5.99 -0.23
N ARG A 160 -5.19 6.30 -0.94
CA ARG A 160 -5.12 7.46 -1.85
C ARG A 160 -6.12 7.34 -3.00
N ASP A 161 -6.18 6.18 -3.64
CA ASP A 161 -7.02 5.94 -4.82
C ASP A 161 -8.50 5.94 -4.47
N LEU A 162 -8.88 5.38 -3.32
CA LEU A 162 -10.25 5.44 -2.82
C LEU A 162 -10.75 6.88 -2.68
N VAL A 163 -9.88 7.80 -2.30
CA VAL A 163 -10.24 9.22 -2.14
C VAL A 163 -10.20 9.93 -3.48
N LYS A 164 -9.06 9.87 -4.19
CA LYS A 164 -8.73 10.74 -5.33
C LYS A 164 -9.13 10.22 -6.71
N ASN A 165 -9.19 8.90 -6.89
CA ASN A 165 -9.38 8.26 -8.19
C ASN A 165 -10.73 7.52 -8.27
N ASP A 166 -11.04 7.00 -9.46
CA ASP A 166 -12.16 6.09 -9.64
C ASP A 166 -11.83 4.73 -8.98
N ILE A 167 -12.86 4.04 -8.53
CA ILE A 167 -12.78 2.81 -7.73
C ILE A 167 -12.05 1.68 -8.49
N GLU A 168 -11.95 1.78 -9.83
CA GLU A 168 -11.33 0.79 -10.70
C GLU A 168 -9.89 0.46 -10.29
N ASP A 169 -9.06 1.45 -9.95
CA ASP A 169 -7.66 1.22 -9.57
C ASP A 169 -7.56 0.62 -8.17
N ALA A 170 -8.35 1.14 -7.22
CA ALA A 170 -8.46 0.60 -5.86
C ALA A 170 -8.94 -0.86 -5.84
N ALA A 171 -9.79 -1.26 -6.80
CA ALA A 171 -10.39 -2.59 -6.88
C ALA A 171 -9.38 -3.73 -7.09
N GLU A 172 -8.17 -3.47 -7.57
CA GLU A 172 -7.15 -4.53 -7.75
C GLU A 172 -6.68 -5.13 -6.41
N PHE A 173 -6.62 -4.31 -5.37
CA PHE A 173 -6.05 -4.69 -4.08
C PHE A 173 -7.10 -4.95 -3.00
N LEU A 174 -8.37 -4.63 -3.28
CA LEU A 174 -9.49 -4.83 -2.37
C LEU A 174 -9.87 -6.30 -2.28
N ASP A 175 -9.98 -6.85 -1.07
CA ASP A 175 -10.72 -8.06 -0.72
C ASP A 175 -11.74 -7.78 0.37
N GLU A 176 -12.66 -8.72 0.62
CA GLU A 176 -13.77 -8.48 1.55
C GLU A 176 -13.24 -8.09 2.94
N ARG A 177 -12.16 -8.75 3.39
CA ARG A 177 -11.57 -8.48 4.69
C ARG A 177 -10.88 -7.13 4.73
N ILE A 178 -10.18 -6.74 3.68
CA ILE A 178 -9.56 -5.43 3.54
C ILE A 178 -10.66 -4.35 3.51
N LEU A 179 -11.73 -4.55 2.75
CA LEU A 179 -12.85 -3.61 2.68
C LEU A 179 -13.51 -3.41 4.05
N ILE A 180 -13.73 -4.48 4.82
CA ILE A 180 -14.27 -4.38 6.19
C ILE A 180 -13.35 -3.52 7.07
N SER A 181 -12.03 -3.72 7.01
CA SER A 181 -11.12 -2.88 7.81
C SER A 181 -11.01 -1.45 7.32
N LEU A 182 -11.15 -1.20 6.01
CA LEU A 182 -11.21 0.16 5.48
C LEU A 182 -12.48 0.87 5.95
N ARG A 183 -13.64 0.20 5.95
CA ARG A 183 -14.89 0.74 6.51
C ARG A 183 -14.71 1.11 7.98
N GLU A 184 -14.15 0.21 8.79
CA GLU A 184 -13.86 0.47 10.20
C GLU A 184 -12.90 1.65 10.40
N PHE A 185 -11.86 1.75 9.56
CA PHE A 185 -10.87 2.82 9.61
C PHE A 185 -11.47 4.18 9.25
N PHE A 186 -12.16 4.29 8.11
CA PHE A 186 -12.77 5.55 7.70
C PHE A 186 -13.95 5.95 8.60
N ALA A 187 -14.75 5.01 9.11
CA ALA A 187 -15.77 5.30 10.11
C ALA A 187 -15.17 5.90 11.38
N LEU A 188 -14.07 5.33 11.89
CA LEU A 188 -13.35 5.88 13.05
C LEU A 188 -12.88 7.31 12.81
N LEU A 189 -12.26 7.58 11.66
CA LEU A 189 -11.74 8.91 11.31
C LEU A 189 -12.87 9.94 11.20
N ASP A 190 -13.96 9.58 10.51
CA ASP A 190 -15.09 10.46 10.25
C ASP A 190 -15.89 10.77 11.53
N GLU A 191 -16.25 9.75 12.31
CA GLU A 191 -16.98 9.92 13.58
C GLU A 191 -16.21 10.76 14.59
N SER A 192 -14.88 10.63 14.57
CA SER A 192 -13.99 11.43 15.42
C SER A 192 -13.78 12.85 14.89
N GLY A 193 -14.23 13.17 13.67
CA GLY A 193 -13.97 14.46 13.01
C GLY A 193 -12.47 14.75 12.87
N ALA A 194 -11.70 13.70 12.58
CA ALA A 194 -10.26 13.74 12.39
C ALA A 194 -9.90 14.23 10.98
N THR A 195 -8.65 14.65 10.82
CA THR A 195 -7.99 14.77 9.51
C THR A 195 -6.73 13.92 9.56
N MET A 196 -6.20 13.50 8.41
CA MET A 196 -5.03 12.63 8.36
C MET A 196 -4.03 13.10 7.30
N ARG A 197 -2.74 12.92 7.53
CA ARG A 197 -1.70 13.00 6.48
C ARG A 197 -0.84 11.74 6.55
N ILE A 198 -0.58 11.16 5.40
CA ILE A 198 0.25 9.96 5.26
C ILE A 198 1.53 10.34 4.54
N VAL A 199 2.66 9.90 5.08
CA VAL A 199 3.98 10.00 4.43
C VAL A 199 4.62 8.62 4.40
N GLU A 200 4.86 8.08 3.21
CA GLU A 200 5.37 6.73 2.98
C GLU A 200 6.20 6.76 1.70
N GLY A 201 7.48 6.38 1.76
CA GLY A 201 8.38 6.55 0.61
C GLY A 201 8.23 7.94 0.01
N ASP A 202 8.08 8.02 -1.31
CA ASP A 202 7.81 9.24 -2.10
C ASP A 202 6.35 9.71 -2.12
N THR A 203 5.47 9.01 -1.41
CA THR A 203 4.08 9.38 -1.24
C THR A 203 3.89 10.30 -0.04
N ASP A 204 3.31 11.48 -0.28
CA ASP A 204 2.87 12.41 0.76
C ASP A 204 1.52 13.00 0.35
N PHE A 205 0.48 12.74 1.14
CA PHE A 205 -0.84 13.33 0.92
C PHE A 205 -1.60 13.53 2.21
N GLN A 206 -2.48 14.53 2.18
CA GLN A 206 -3.41 14.84 3.25
C GLN A 206 -4.83 14.46 2.83
N LEU A 207 -5.59 13.99 3.82
CA LEU A 207 -7.02 13.74 3.80
C LEU A 207 -7.67 14.71 4.77
N ASP A 208 -8.44 15.64 4.25
CA ASP A 208 -9.29 16.51 5.08
C ASP A 208 -10.60 15.79 5.48
N ARG A 209 -11.52 16.53 6.09
CA ARG A 209 -12.80 15.94 6.52
C ARG A 209 -13.70 15.53 5.35
N GLU A 210 -13.65 16.27 4.26
CA GLU A 210 -14.44 15.98 3.06
C GLU A 210 -13.90 14.70 2.40
N ASP A 211 -12.58 14.61 2.25
CA ASP A 211 -11.89 13.41 1.75
C ASP A 211 -12.26 12.15 2.55
N ILE A 212 -12.23 12.27 3.89
CA ILE A 212 -12.56 11.15 4.81
C ILE A 212 -14.04 10.77 4.69
N SER A 213 -14.94 11.75 4.61
CA SER A 213 -16.38 11.51 4.44
C SER A 213 -16.68 10.81 3.10
N ILE A 214 -16.04 11.25 2.01
CA ILE A 214 -16.16 10.63 0.69
C ILE A 214 -15.65 9.18 0.74
N ALA A 215 -14.49 8.94 1.35
CA ALA A 215 -13.93 7.60 1.47
C ALA A 215 -14.82 6.67 2.32
N ARG A 216 -15.44 7.19 3.39
CA ARG A 216 -16.44 6.46 4.18
C ARG A 216 -17.63 6.04 3.31
N GLU A 217 -18.26 6.98 2.61
CA GLU A 217 -19.42 6.70 1.77
C GLU A 217 -19.09 5.71 0.63
N LYS A 218 -17.94 5.89 -0.02
CA LYS A 218 -17.45 4.96 -1.05
C LYS A 218 -17.27 3.56 -0.46
N THR A 219 -16.55 3.42 0.65
CA THR A 219 -16.33 2.10 1.26
C THR A 219 -17.62 1.45 1.74
N ASP A 220 -18.62 2.24 2.17
CA ASP A 220 -19.92 1.74 2.60
C ASP A 220 -20.80 1.21 1.46
N THR A 221 -20.71 1.84 0.29
CA THR A 221 -21.46 1.47 -0.92
C THR A 221 -20.82 0.35 -1.74
N LEU A 222 -19.53 0.07 -1.51
CA LEU A 222 -18.82 -1.02 -2.17
C LEU A 222 -19.28 -2.38 -1.69
N ALA A 223 -19.60 -3.26 -2.64
CA ALA A 223 -19.88 -4.66 -2.40
C ALA A 223 -18.91 -5.53 -3.20
N LEU A 224 -18.41 -6.59 -2.58
CA LEU A 224 -17.61 -7.61 -3.25
C LEU A 224 -18.46 -8.86 -3.36
N GLU A 225 -18.60 -9.36 -4.59
CA GLU A 225 -19.26 -10.63 -4.87
C GLU A 225 -18.22 -11.61 -5.39
N GLU A 226 -18.04 -12.70 -4.66
CA GLU A 226 -17.15 -13.79 -5.05
C GLU A 226 -17.97 -14.96 -5.59
N SER A 227 -17.60 -15.43 -6.77
CA SER A 227 -18.23 -16.60 -7.41
C SER A 227 -17.17 -17.49 -8.04
N GLN A 228 -17.54 -18.73 -8.33
CA GLN A 228 -16.73 -19.64 -9.14
C GLN A 228 -17.50 -20.05 -10.37
N ARG A 229 -16.82 -20.08 -11.52
CA ARG A 229 -17.40 -20.57 -12.76
C ARG A 229 -16.37 -21.29 -13.60
N TRP A 230 -16.84 -22.30 -14.32
CA TRP A 230 -16.03 -23.04 -15.28
C TRP A 230 -16.16 -22.41 -16.66
N GLU A 231 -15.03 -22.12 -17.28
CA GLU A 231 -14.94 -21.60 -18.64
C GLU A 231 -14.20 -22.59 -19.54
N TYR A 232 -14.59 -22.64 -20.81
CA TYR A 232 -13.91 -23.45 -21.83
C TYR A 232 -13.09 -22.52 -22.73
N GLY A 233 -11.84 -22.88 -23.00
CA GLY A 233 -10.98 -22.00 -23.79
C GLY A 233 -9.57 -22.54 -24.01
N VAL A 234 -8.75 -21.73 -24.67
CA VAL A 234 -7.32 -21.97 -24.84
C VAL A 234 -6.56 -21.22 -23.75
N LEU A 235 -5.75 -21.95 -22.97
CA LEU A 235 -5.09 -21.39 -21.79
C LEU A 235 -3.60 -21.14 -22.03
N TYR A 236 -3.16 -19.94 -21.67
CA TYR A 236 -1.77 -19.53 -21.59
C TYR A 236 -1.44 -19.17 -20.15
N ILE A 237 -0.31 -19.65 -19.63
CA ILE A 237 0.17 -19.35 -18.27
C ILE A 237 1.58 -18.81 -18.38
N THR A 238 1.87 -17.75 -17.63
CA THR A 238 3.23 -17.24 -17.40
C THR A 238 3.63 -17.58 -15.96
N PRO A 239 4.43 -18.65 -15.74
CA PRO A 239 4.68 -19.18 -14.40
C PRO A 239 5.43 -18.21 -13.48
N ASP A 240 6.33 -17.40 -14.05
CA ASP A 240 7.19 -16.50 -13.26
C ASP A 240 6.41 -15.27 -12.76
N SER A 241 5.51 -14.73 -13.60
CA SER A 241 4.61 -13.63 -13.21
C SER A 241 3.31 -14.12 -12.56
N GLN A 242 3.08 -15.44 -12.49
CA GLN A 242 1.88 -16.08 -11.95
C GLN A 242 0.59 -15.57 -12.61
N ARG A 243 0.65 -15.24 -13.90
CA ARG A 243 -0.47 -14.71 -14.70
C ARG A 243 -0.98 -15.77 -15.66
N PHE A 244 -2.26 -15.68 -16.02
CA PHE A 244 -2.84 -16.46 -17.11
C PHE A 244 -3.59 -15.57 -18.10
N GLU A 245 -3.72 -16.07 -19.32
CA GLU A 245 -4.64 -15.58 -20.34
C GLU A 245 -5.47 -16.78 -20.84
N LEU A 246 -6.80 -16.66 -20.77
CA LEU A 246 -7.74 -17.67 -21.27
C LEU A 246 -8.54 -17.07 -22.41
N GLU A 247 -8.35 -17.60 -23.61
CA GLU A 247 -9.19 -17.28 -24.77
C GLU A 247 -10.47 -18.13 -24.69
N VAL A 248 -11.58 -17.52 -24.27
CA VAL A 248 -12.86 -18.20 -24.00
C VAL A 248 -13.55 -18.56 -25.31
N ALA A 249 -14.22 -19.71 -25.36
CA ALA A 249 -15.05 -20.14 -26.49
C ALA A 249 -16.51 -19.66 -26.32
N PRO A 250 -17.15 -19.09 -27.37
CA PRO A 250 -16.64 -18.83 -28.71
C PRO A 250 -15.58 -17.70 -28.75
N PRO A 251 -14.59 -17.79 -29.66
CA PRO A 251 -13.42 -16.90 -29.67
C PRO A 251 -13.82 -15.43 -29.87
N GLY A 252 -13.22 -14.56 -29.06
CA GLY A 252 -13.50 -13.12 -29.05
C GLY A 252 -13.32 -12.45 -27.68
N GLN A 253 -13.21 -13.22 -26.61
CA GLN A 253 -12.96 -12.71 -25.26
C GLN A 253 -11.73 -13.36 -24.64
N VAL A 254 -10.77 -12.54 -24.20
CA VAL A 254 -9.61 -12.99 -23.43
C VAL A 254 -9.79 -12.59 -21.98
N VAL A 255 -9.86 -13.59 -21.10
CA VAL A 255 -9.89 -13.38 -19.64
C VAL A 255 -8.46 -13.45 -19.13
N LYS A 256 -8.02 -12.40 -18.44
CA LYS A 256 -6.68 -12.32 -17.85
C LYS A 256 -6.78 -12.28 -16.33
N GLY A 257 -5.84 -12.93 -15.65
CA GLY A 257 -5.87 -13.00 -14.19
C GLY A 257 -4.62 -13.61 -13.57
N ARG A 258 -4.71 -13.90 -12.27
CA ARG A 258 -3.64 -14.59 -11.51
C ARG A 258 -3.88 -16.09 -11.48
N VAL A 259 -2.82 -16.87 -11.32
CA VAL A 259 -2.90 -18.32 -11.09
C VAL A 259 -2.84 -18.56 -9.59
N ASP A 260 -3.77 -19.35 -9.06
CA ASP A 260 -3.73 -19.79 -7.66
C ASP A 260 -2.40 -20.48 -7.34
N ARG A 261 -1.83 -20.20 -6.17
CA ARG A 261 -0.51 -20.68 -5.80
C ARG A 261 -0.44 -22.20 -5.65
N ASP A 262 -1.50 -22.84 -5.15
CA ASP A 262 -1.53 -24.30 -5.00
C ASP A 262 -1.67 -24.96 -6.37
N LEU A 263 -2.48 -24.38 -7.26
CA LEU A 263 -2.53 -24.82 -8.65
C LEU A 263 -1.16 -24.67 -9.33
N LEU A 264 -0.52 -23.51 -9.21
CA LEU A 264 0.79 -23.27 -9.82
C LEU A 264 1.83 -24.24 -9.26
N ALA A 265 1.85 -24.47 -7.94
CA ALA A 265 2.73 -25.45 -7.32
C ALA A 265 2.49 -26.86 -7.88
N ARG A 266 1.23 -27.28 -8.04
CA ARG A 266 0.85 -28.56 -8.66
C ARG A 266 1.32 -28.65 -10.12
N LEU A 267 1.15 -27.59 -10.91
CA LEU A 267 1.54 -27.56 -12.33
C LEU A 267 3.05 -27.59 -12.55
N ARG A 268 3.82 -27.03 -11.59
CA ARG A 268 5.29 -27.02 -11.61
C ARG A 268 5.91 -28.30 -11.05
N LEU A 269 5.11 -29.24 -10.51
CA LEU A 269 5.61 -30.56 -10.13
C LEU A 269 6.24 -31.26 -11.35
N ASN A 270 7.29 -32.04 -11.10
CA ASN A 270 8.00 -32.81 -12.13
C ASN A 270 8.52 -31.96 -13.31
N GLN A 271 9.23 -30.87 -13.01
CA GLN A 271 9.90 -30.02 -14.02
C GLN A 271 8.93 -29.47 -15.10
N ASP A 272 7.80 -28.92 -14.67
CA ASP A 272 6.78 -28.31 -15.52
C ASP A 272 6.14 -29.27 -16.55
N GLN A 273 6.25 -30.59 -16.37
CA GLN A 273 5.69 -31.57 -17.30
C GLN A 273 4.16 -31.48 -17.39
N GLU A 274 3.47 -31.25 -16.27
CA GLU A 274 2.02 -31.02 -16.25
C GLU A 274 1.66 -29.69 -16.89
N LEU A 275 2.39 -28.62 -16.56
CA LEU A 275 2.18 -27.29 -17.16
C LEU A 275 2.22 -27.34 -18.70
N ARG A 276 3.20 -28.07 -19.27
CA ARG A 276 3.34 -28.23 -20.73
C ARG A 276 2.13 -28.87 -21.41
N LYS A 277 1.33 -29.67 -20.69
CA LYS A 277 0.11 -30.30 -21.24
C LYS A 277 -1.01 -29.28 -21.44
N PHE A 278 -1.03 -28.22 -20.64
CA PHE A 278 -2.11 -27.23 -20.62
C PHE A 278 -1.77 -25.95 -21.40
N LEU A 279 -0.49 -25.64 -21.59
CA LEU A 279 -0.05 -24.47 -22.34
C LEU A 279 -0.49 -24.53 -23.82
N GLY A 280 -1.35 -23.59 -24.22
CA GLY A 280 -1.92 -23.52 -25.57
C GLY A 280 -2.92 -24.63 -25.89
N ALA A 281 -3.31 -25.44 -24.90
CA ALA A 281 -4.28 -26.51 -25.07
C ALA A 281 -5.71 -26.02 -24.80
N LYS A 282 -6.68 -26.73 -25.37
CA LYS A 282 -8.10 -26.54 -25.01
C LYS A 282 -8.36 -27.16 -23.65
N VAL A 283 -8.82 -26.34 -22.73
CA VAL A 283 -9.06 -26.74 -21.34
C VAL A 283 -10.41 -26.28 -20.85
N ARG A 284 -10.85 -26.91 -19.78
CA ARG A 284 -11.87 -26.38 -18.90
C ARG A 284 -11.18 -25.76 -17.68
N ALA A 285 -11.30 -24.45 -17.51
CA ALA A 285 -10.66 -23.69 -16.44
C ALA A 285 -11.70 -23.32 -15.37
N ASN A 286 -11.42 -23.61 -14.10
CA ASN A 286 -12.22 -23.11 -12.98
C ASN A 286 -11.68 -21.75 -12.55
N LEU A 287 -12.49 -20.71 -12.73
CA LEU A 287 -12.15 -19.34 -12.38
C LEU A 287 -12.90 -18.92 -11.12
N ALA A 288 -12.16 -18.46 -10.11
CA ALA A 288 -12.72 -17.60 -9.08
C ALA A 288 -12.84 -16.19 -9.65
N VAL A 289 -14.08 -15.69 -9.70
CA VAL A 289 -14.41 -14.36 -10.19
C VAL A 289 -14.77 -13.51 -8.99
N LYS A 290 -14.16 -12.34 -8.93
CA LYS A 290 -14.40 -11.35 -7.91
C LYS A 290 -14.89 -10.08 -8.55
N ASP A 291 -16.16 -9.77 -8.32
CA ASP A 291 -16.81 -8.59 -8.85
C ASP A 291 -16.86 -7.51 -7.76
N VAL A 292 -16.24 -6.37 -8.04
CA VAL A 292 -16.37 -5.17 -7.22
C VAL A 292 -17.53 -4.36 -7.78
N ARG A 293 -18.56 -4.16 -6.97
CA ARG A 293 -19.75 -3.38 -7.32
C ARG A 293 -19.81 -2.12 -6.47
N SER A 294 -20.22 -1.02 -7.09
CA SER A 294 -20.53 0.25 -6.42
C SER A 294 -21.92 0.69 -6.84
N VAL A 295 -22.82 0.91 -5.87
CA VAL A 295 -24.22 1.35 -6.11
C VAL A 295 -24.92 0.46 -7.18
N GLY A 296 -24.69 -0.85 -7.11
CA GLY A 296 -25.26 -1.84 -8.05
C GLY A 296 -24.62 -1.89 -9.45
N ARG A 297 -23.68 -1.00 -9.78
CA ARG A 297 -22.89 -1.06 -11.02
C ARG A 297 -21.62 -1.89 -10.78
N GLN A 298 -21.35 -2.82 -11.68
CA GLN A 298 -20.07 -3.54 -11.71
C GLN A 298 -18.96 -2.60 -12.16
N VAL A 299 -17.96 -2.43 -11.30
CA VAL A 299 -16.81 -1.53 -11.51
C VAL A 299 -15.65 -2.33 -12.12
N ARG A 300 -15.31 -3.47 -11.53
CA ARG A 300 -14.19 -4.31 -12.00
C ARG A 300 -14.42 -5.77 -11.66
N SER A 301 -13.94 -6.66 -12.52
CA SER A 301 -13.82 -8.09 -12.24
C SER A 301 -12.36 -8.48 -12.18
N THR A 302 -11.99 -9.24 -11.16
CA THR A 302 -10.69 -9.92 -11.08
C THR A 302 -10.90 -11.42 -11.18
N PHE A 303 -9.97 -12.08 -11.87
CA PHE A 303 -10.03 -13.51 -12.14
C PHE A 303 -8.82 -14.21 -11.52
N THR A 304 -9.08 -15.30 -10.80
CA THR A 304 -8.05 -16.22 -10.31
C THR A 304 -8.31 -17.61 -10.85
N LEU A 305 -7.32 -18.21 -11.51
CA LEU A 305 -7.40 -19.57 -12.01
C LEU A 305 -7.18 -20.55 -10.86
N MET A 306 -8.22 -21.29 -10.50
CA MET A 306 -8.24 -22.19 -9.34
C MET A 306 -7.94 -23.64 -9.70
N ASP A 307 -8.42 -24.09 -10.86
CA ASP A 307 -8.22 -25.46 -11.33
C ASP A 307 -8.31 -25.55 -12.85
N ILE A 308 -7.72 -26.60 -13.42
CA ILE A 308 -7.69 -26.83 -14.87
C ILE A 308 -7.96 -28.30 -15.14
N GLN A 309 -8.80 -28.58 -16.13
CA GLN A 309 -9.07 -29.93 -16.62
C GLN A 309 -8.79 -29.99 -18.12
N ALA A 310 -8.13 -31.07 -18.55
CA ALA A 310 -7.95 -31.35 -19.97
C ALA A 310 -9.32 -31.69 -20.59
N THR A 311 -9.52 -31.26 -21.83
CA THR A 311 -10.71 -31.59 -22.61
C THR A 311 -10.50 -32.87 -23.41
#